data_AF-A0AAW2L252-F1
#
_entry.id   AF-A0AAW2L252-F1
#
_cell.length_a   1.000
_cell.length_b   1.000
_cell.length_c   1.000
_cell.angle_alpha   90.00
_cell.angle_beta   90.00
_cell.angle_gamma   90.00
#
_symmetry.space_group_name_H-M   'P 1'
#
loop_
_entity.id
_entity.type
_entity.pdbx_description
1 polymer ?
#
loop_
_entity_poly.entity_id
_entity_poly.type
_entity_poly.pdbx_seq_one_letter_code
_entity_poly.pdbx_strand_id
1 'polypeptide(L)' 'MLRMSQIYAVPDRHIRYAATKIFFGTKMIEGSSVQEHGVKMLSLVEKLKDLKADLAKETNIEVILQSFLPPLTRLS' A
#
# COMPACT_ATOMS: atom_id res chain seq x y z
N MET A 1 20.92 -25.10 12.53
CA MET A 1 21.57 -23.84 12.11
C MET A 1 20.88 -23.36 10.84
N LEU A 2 20.24 -22.19 10.84
CA LEU A 2 19.54 -21.65 9.66
C LEU A 2 20.55 -21.12 8.63
N ARG A 3 20.33 -21.39 7.34
CA ARG A 3 21.18 -20.83 6.27
C ARG A 3 20.98 -19.31 6.22
N MET A 4 22.03 -18.56 5.86
CA MET A 4 21.98 -17.10 5.72
C MET A 4 20.79 -16.61 4.89
N SER A 5 20.45 -17.30 3.79
CA SER A 5 19.27 -16.99 2.97
C SER A 5 17.95 -17.06 3.73
N GLN A 6 17.82 -17.95 4.71
CA GLN A 6 16.61 -18.07 5.55
C GLN A 6 16.55 -16.98 6.62
N ILE A 7 17.71 -16.53 7.12
CA ILE A 7 17.79 -15.43 8.09
C ILE A 7 17.38 -14.11 7.42
N TYR A 8 17.81 -13.86 6.18
CA TYR A 8 17.44 -12.66 5.41
C TYR A 8 16.04 -12.72 4.77
N ALA A 9 15.45 -13.91 4.63
CA ALA A 9 14.07 -14.06 4.15
C ALA A 9 13.01 -13.49 5.13
N VAL A 10 13.29 -13.50 6.44
CA VAL A 10 12.39 -12.96 7.47
C VAL A 10 12.27 -11.43 7.40
N PRO A 11 13.39 -10.66 7.37
CA PRO A 11 13.37 -9.22 7.10
C PRO A 11 12.65 -8.88 5.79
N ASP A 12 12.92 -9.62 4.72
CA ASP A 12 12.33 -9.43 3.40
C ASP A 12 10.79 -9.61 3.41
N ARG A 13 10.29 -10.64 4.13
CA ARG A 13 8.84 -10.81 4.35
C ARG A 13 8.24 -9.68 5.19
N HIS A 14 8.93 -9.23 6.24
CA HIS A 14 8.44 -8.15 7.10
C HIS A 14 8.33 -6.83 6.33
N ILE A 15 9.32 -6.52 5.49
CA ILE A 15 9.35 -5.30 4.66
C ILE A 15 8.19 -5.30 3.67
N ARG A 16 7.96 -6.42 2.96
CA ARG A 16 6.78 -6.58 2.09
C ARG A 16 5.48 -6.34 2.85
N TYR A 17 5.30 -7.03 3.98
CA TYR A 17 4.08 -6.90 4.78
C TYR A 17 3.85 -5.45 5.25
N ALA A 18 4.89 -4.77 5.72
CA ALA A 18 4.79 -3.39 6.16
C ALA A 18 4.39 -2.45 5.00
N ALA A 19 4.99 -2.62 3.81
CA ALA A 19 4.64 -1.84 2.63
C ALA A 19 3.18 -2.08 2.20
N THR A 20 2.75 -3.34 2.15
CA THR A 20 1.36 -3.71 1.84
C THR A 20 0.38 -3.12 2.85
N LYS A 21 0.69 -3.19 4.15
CA LYS A 21 -0.14 -2.60 5.21
C LYS A 21 -0.29 -1.09 5.05
N ILE A 22 0.79 -0.39 4.72
CA ILE A 22 0.75 1.07 4.46
C ILE A 22 -0.13 1.36 3.24
N PHE A 23 0.01 0.59 2.16
CA PHE A 23 -0.78 0.77 0.94
C PHE A 23 -2.29 0.64 1.21
N PHE A 24 -2.73 -0.43 1.87
CA PHE A 24 -4.15 -0.62 2.20
C PHE A 24 -4.68 0.36 3.26
N GLY A 25 -3.82 0.79 4.19
CA GLY A 25 -4.19 1.70 5.27
C GLY A 25 -4.20 3.17 4.90
N THR A 26 -3.63 3.55 3.75
CA THR A 26 -3.53 4.95 3.35
C THR A 26 -4.91 5.46 2.89
N LYS A 27 -5.38 6.54 3.53
CA LYS A 27 -6.61 7.25 3.20
C LYS A 27 -6.29 8.72 2.93
N MET A 28 -7.05 9.33 2.03
CA MET A 28 -6.94 10.75 1.76
C MET A 28 -7.43 11.53 2.99
N ILE A 29 -6.68 12.56 3.36
CA ILE A 29 -7.06 13.45 4.45
C ILE A 29 -8.14 14.40 3.91
N GLU A 30 -9.22 14.59 4.66
CA GLU A 30 -10.28 15.54 4.29
C GLU A 30 -9.71 16.95 4.11
N GLY A 31 -10.03 17.61 3.00
CA GLY A 31 -9.50 18.94 2.65
C GLY A 31 -8.07 18.95 2.08
N SER A 32 -7.41 17.79 1.92
CA SER A 32 -6.09 17.70 1.25
C SER A 32 -6.20 17.60 -0.27
N SER A 33 -5.09 17.81 -0.98
CA SER A 33 -5.03 17.74 -2.45
C SER A 33 -5.20 16.31 -2.96
N VAL A 34 -6.20 16.12 -3.83
CA VAL A 34 -6.44 14.85 -4.55
C VAL A 34 -5.22 14.46 -5.39
N GLN A 35 -4.56 15.43 -6.02
CA GLN A 35 -3.38 15.18 -6.85
C GLN A 35 -2.22 14.66 -6.00
N GLU A 36 -1.92 15.31 -4.88
CA GLU A 36 -0.82 14.91 -3.98
C GLU A 36 -1.07 13.51 -3.41
N HIS A 37 -2.32 13.23 -3.03
CA HIS A 37 -2.72 11.90 -2.58
C HIS A 37 -2.59 10.84 -3.69
N GLY A 38 -2.99 11.17 -4.92
CA GLY A 38 -2.81 10.30 -6.08
C GLY A 38 -1.34 9.95 -6.34
N VAL A 39 -0.45 10.94 -6.31
CA VAL A 39 1.01 10.73 -6.46
C VAL A 39 1.56 9.86 -5.33
N LYS A 40 1.12 10.08 -4.09
CA LYS A 40 1.50 9.25 -2.94
C LYS A 40 1.07 7.80 -3.13
N MET A 41 -0.16 7.54 -3.56
CA MET A 41 -0.67 6.19 -3.81
C MET A 41 0.09 5.49 -4.95
N LEU A 42 0.38 6.20 -6.05
CA LEU A 42 1.19 5.66 -7.14
C LEU A 42 2.61 5.30 -6.69
N SER A 43 3.23 6.14 -5.84
CA SER A 43 4.55 5.88 -5.26
C SER A 43 4.56 4.60 -4.41
N LEU A 44 3.46 4.32 -3.69
CA LEU A 44 3.31 3.08 -2.93
C LEU A 44 3.16 1.85 -3.85
N VAL A 45 2.46 1.97 -4.97
CA VAL A 45 2.36 0.89 -5.97
C VAL A 45 3.74 0.54 -6.54
N GLU A 46 4.54 1.55 -6.92
CA GLU A 46 5.91 1.31 -7.41
C GLU A 46 6.78 0.64 -6.34
N LYS A 47 6.69 1.09 -5.09
CA LYS A 47 7.39 0.45 -3.97
C LYS A 47 7.00 -1.02 -3.77
N LEU A 48 5.74 -1.38 -4.00
CA LEU A 48 5.30 -2.79 -3.93
C LEU A 48 5.90 -3.63 -5.06
N LYS A 49 5.99 -3.08 -6.29
CA LYS A 49 6.66 -3.75 -7.42
C LYS A 49 8.14 -4.01 -7.14
N ASP A 50 8.86 -3.00 -6.63
CA ASP A 50 10.27 -3.13 -6.26
C ASP A 50 10.51 -4.24 -5.23
N LEU A 51 9.55 -4.42 -4.31
CA LEU A 51 9.59 -5.44 -3.27
C LEU A 51 9.05 -6.81 -3.72
N LYS A 52 8.66 -6.97 -4.99
CA LYS A 52 7.98 -8.18 -5.53
C LYS A 52 6.75 -8.56 -4.70
N ALA A 53 6.00 -7.54 -4.26
CA ALA A 53 4.75 -7.61 -3.52
C ALA A 53 3.61 -6.94 -4.30
N ASP A 54 3.76 -6.87 -5.63
CA ASP A 54 2.77 -6.27 -6.50
C ASP A 54 1.46 -7.06 -6.48
N LEU A 55 0.38 -6.31 -6.67
CA LEU A 55 -0.97 -6.86 -6.77
C LEU A 55 -1.42 -6.86 -8.22
N ALA A 56 -2.49 -7.60 -8.51
CA ALA A 56 -3.17 -7.47 -9.79
C ALA A 56 -3.52 -5.99 -10.05
N LYS A 57 -3.43 -5.59 -11.32
CA LYS A 57 -3.67 -4.21 -11.74
C LYS A 57 -5.03 -3.70 -11.25
N GLU A 58 -6.06 -4.53 -11.37
CA GLU A 58 -7.43 -4.25 -10.95
C GLU A 58 -7.50 -4.00 -9.44
N THR A 59 -6.81 -4.81 -8.64
CA THR A 59 -6.74 -4.63 -7.18
C THR A 59 -6.04 -3.31 -6.81
N ASN A 60 -4.95 -2.96 -7.49
CA ASN A 60 -4.28 -1.67 -7.24
C ASN A 60 -5.22 -0.49 -7.53
N ILE A 61 -5.93 -0.53 -8.65
CA ILE A 61 -6.90 0.51 -9.03
C ILE A 61 -7.99 0.62 -7.96
N GLU A 62 -8.56 -0.51 -7.53
CA GLU A 62 -9.63 -0.51 -6.54
C GLU A 62 -9.17 0.07 -5.19
N VAL A 63 -8.00 -0.32 -4.68
CA VAL A 63 -7.45 0.23 -3.43
C VAL A 63 -7.19 1.72 -3.54
N ILE A 64 -6.67 2.18 -4.69
CA ILE A 64 -6.48 3.60 -4.97
C ILE A 64 -7.81 4.34 -4.90
N LEU A 65 -8.85 3.85 -5.60
CA LEU A 65 -10.17 4.47 -5.57
C LEU A 65 -10.77 4.50 -4.15
N GLN A 66 -10.66 3.41 -3.41
CA GLN A 66 -11.12 3.31 -2.02
C GLN A 66 -10.35 4.22 -1.05
N SER A 67 -9.15 4.68 -1.42
CA SER A 67 -8.38 5.61 -0.59
C SER A 67 -8.90 7.05 -0.65
N PHE A 68 -9.63 7.40 -1.71
CA PHE A 68 -10.28 8.72 -1.87
C PHE A 68 -11.65 8.79 -1.18
N LEU A 69 -12.28 7.63 -0.91
CA LEU A 69 -13.61 7.58 -0.32
C LEU A 69 -13.56 7.86 1.20
N PRO A 70 -14.46 8.70 1.73
CA PRO A 70 -14.61 8.85 3.17
C PRO A 70 -15.08 7.54 3.82
N PRO A 71 -14.80 7.32 5.12
CA PRO A 71 -15.35 6.19 5.86
C PRO A 71 -16.89 6.22 5.80
N LEU A 72 -17.51 5.05 5.59
CA LEU A 72 -18.97 4.88 5.47
C LEU A 72 -19.77 5.40 6.69
N THR A 73 -19.12 5.75 7.80
CA THR A 73 -19.73 6.24 9.04
C THR A 73 -20.28 7.66 8.98
N ARG A 74 -20.18 8.37 7.84
CA ARG A 74 -20.65 9.76 7.69
C ARG A 74 -21.97 9.93 6.92
N LEU A 75 -22.66 8.85 6.61
CA LEU A 75 -24.01 8.88 6.02
C LEU A 75 -25.05 8.65 7.13
N SER A 76 -25.26 9.64 8.00
CA SER A 76 -26.33 9.66 9.00
C SER A 76 -26.99 11.03 9.05
#